data_AF-A0A967JXE1-F1
#
_entry.id   AF-A0A967JXE1-F1
#
_cell.length_a   1.000
_cell.length_b   1.000
_cell.length_c   1.000
_cell.angle_alpha   90.00
_cell.angle_beta   90.00
_cell.angle_gamma   90.00
#
_symmetry.space_group_name_H-M   'P 1'
#
loop_
_entity.id
_entity.type
_entity.pdbx_description
1 polymer ?
#
loop_
_entity_poly.entity_id
_entity_poly.type
_entity_poly.pdbx_seq_one_letter_code
_entity_poly.pdbx_strand_id
1 'polypeptide(L)'
;MIGRLRTIAALAALAVAAAVAGLALPPLDRDEARFAQASAQMIESGDYIRITFQDEARNKKPAGIYWLQAAAVQTFSSPEARAIWAYRLPSVLGLVIAVIATYGAGCLIVGRRAAFAGAGLLAVTVLAGAEAGIAKTDAMLMGVTAVAMAALA
;
A
#
# COMPACT_ATOMS: atom_id res chain seq x y z
N MET A 1 -0.95 -25.97 12.20
CA MET A 1 -1.60 -24.64 12.12
C MET A 1 -0.70 -23.51 12.63
N ILE A 2 -0.13 -23.62 13.84
CA ILE A 2 0.74 -22.61 14.48
C ILE A 2 1.94 -22.17 13.61
N GLY A 3 2.58 -23.11 12.89
CA GLY A 3 3.73 -22.77 12.01
C GLY A 3 3.38 -21.87 10.83
N ARG A 4 2.18 -22.00 10.25
CA ARG A 4 1.74 -21.19 9.10
C ARG A 4 1.49 -19.74 9.50
N LEU A 5 0.85 -19.54 10.65
CA LEU A 5 0.56 -18.21 11.18
C LEU A 5 1.86 -17.45 11.50
N ARG A 6 2.84 -18.12 12.10
CA ARG A 6 4.18 -17.55 12.35
C ARG A 6 4.87 -17.11 11.07
N THR A 7 4.82 -17.90 10.00
CA THR A 7 5.39 -17.53 8.71
C THR A 7 4.71 -16.31 8.10
N ILE A 8 3.38 -16.27 8.10
CA ILE A 8 2.61 -15.13 7.58
C ILE A 8 2.93 -13.87 8.38
N ALA A 9 2.95 -13.95 9.72
CA ALA A 9 3.28 -12.82 10.57
C ALA A 9 4.72 -12.31 10.33
N ALA A 10 5.68 -13.22 10.19
CA ALA A 10 7.07 -12.85 9.90
C ALA A 10 7.22 -12.15 8.53
N LEU A 11 6.54 -12.66 7.49
CA LEU A 11 6.55 -12.05 6.17
C LEU A 11 5.84 -10.68 6.16
N ALA A 12 4.72 -10.55 6.87
CA ALA A 12 4.02 -9.28 7.03
C ALA A 12 4.89 -8.24 7.77
N ALA A 13 5.54 -8.66 8.87
CA ALA A 13 6.46 -7.80 9.60
C ALA A 13 7.64 -7.36 8.73
N LEU A 14 8.19 -8.26 7.92
CA LEU A 14 9.27 -7.93 6.98
C LEU A 14 8.83 -6.92 5.91
N ALA A 15 7.64 -7.09 5.34
CA ALA A 15 7.05 -6.15 4.39
C ALA A 15 6.85 -4.75 5.01
N VAL A 16 6.33 -4.67 6.23
CA VAL A 16 6.19 -3.41 6.96
C VAL A 16 7.55 -2.78 7.24
N ALA A 17 8.53 -3.58 7.68
CA ALA A 17 9.88 -3.11 7.94
C ALA A 17 10.56 -2.54 6.67
N ALA A 18 10.31 -3.12 5.49
CA ALA A 18 10.83 -2.61 4.22
C ALA A 18 10.28 -1.22 3.85
N ALA A 19 9.07 -0.87 4.30
CA ALA A 19 8.43 0.42 4.03
C ALA A 19 8.62 1.45 5.16
N VAL A 20 9.14 1.04 6.33
CA VAL A 20 9.13 1.85 7.56
C VAL A 20 9.92 3.15 7.42
N ALA A 21 11.05 3.12 6.69
CA ALA A 21 11.86 4.30 6.45
C ALA A 21 11.07 5.36 5.67
N GLY A 22 10.26 4.92 4.70
CA GLY A 22 9.36 5.78 3.94
C GLY A 22 8.38 6.52 4.83
N LEU A 23 7.83 5.90 5.89
CA LEU A 23 6.85 6.54 6.78
C LEU A 23 7.42 7.75 7.56
N ALA A 24 8.72 7.81 7.80
CA ALA A 24 9.35 8.87 8.58
C ALA A 24 9.83 10.07 7.75
N LEU A 25 9.90 9.93 6.42
CA LEU A 25 10.43 10.95 5.52
C LEU A 25 9.37 12.00 5.16
N PRO A 26 9.76 13.25 4.80
CA PRO A 26 8.84 14.16 4.13
C PRO A 26 8.36 13.58 2.78
N PRO A 27 7.35 14.19 2.12
CA PRO A 27 6.98 13.80 0.76
C PRO A 27 8.21 13.78 -0.17
N LEU A 28 8.42 12.65 -0.85
CA LEU A 28 9.65 12.37 -1.60
C LEU A 28 9.61 12.92 -3.03
N ASP A 29 8.41 13.06 -3.60
CA ASP A 29 8.23 13.64 -4.92
C ASP A 29 6.94 14.47 -5.02
N ARG A 30 6.81 15.19 -6.15
CA ARG A 30 5.67 16.05 -6.45
C ARG A 30 4.36 15.28 -6.61
N ASP A 31 4.42 14.04 -7.09
CA ASP A 31 3.22 13.26 -7.34
C ASP A 31 2.63 12.74 -6.04
N GLU A 32 3.44 12.28 -5.09
CA GLU A 32 3.03 11.94 -3.73
C GLU A 32 2.25 13.09 -3.08
N ALA A 33 2.80 14.32 -3.14
CA ALA A 33 2.14 15.50 -2.60
C ALA A 33 0.76 15.76 -3.26
N ARG A 34 0.63 15.51 -4.57
CA ARG A 34 -0.64 15.65 -5.29
C ARG A 34 -1.67 14.58 -4.92
N PHE A 35 -1.23 13.35 -4.64
CA PHE A 35 -2.13 12.31 -4.12
C PHE A 35 -2.64 12.67 -2.74
N ALA A 36 -1.72 13.03 -1.83
CA ALA A 36 -2.07 13.43 -0.48
C ALA A 36 -3.02 14.64 -0.47
N GLN A 37 -2.73 15.68 -1.25
CA GLN A 37 -3.57 16.87 -1.33
C GLN A 37 -4.96 16.56 -1.91
N ALA A 38 -5.05 15.74 -2.96
CA ALA A 38 -6.34 15.38 -3.54
C ALA A 38 -7.20 14.57 -2.55
N SER A 39 -6.58 13.64 -1.81
CA SER A 39 -7.24 12.87 -0.75
C SER A 39 -7.67 13.77 0.42
N ALA A 40 -6.86 14.77 0.79
CA ALA A 40 -7.25 15.77 1.79
C ALA A 40 -8.47 16.59 1.33
N GLN A 41 -8.46 17.08 0.09
CA GLN A 41 -9.59 17.84 -0.48
C GLN A 41 -10.88 17.01 -0.55
N MET A 42 -10.80 15.69 -0.80
CA MET A 42 -11.97 14.80 -0.71
C MET A 42 -12.55 14.78 0.70
N ILE A 43 -11.71 14.73 1.73
CA ILE A 43 -12.16 14.77 3.13
C ILE A 43 -12.78 16.13 3.45
N GLU A 44 -12.07 17.21 3.12
CA GLU A 44 -12.48 18.59 3.43
C GLU A 44 -13.80 18.99 2.75
N SER A 45 -14.01 18.56 1.51
CA SER A 45 -15.22 18.87 0.74
C SER A 45 -16.37 17.89 0.97
N GLY A 46 -16.08 16.67 1.44
CA GLY A 46 -17.03 15.56 1.48
C GLY A 46 -17.41 14.98 0.11
N ASP A 47 -16.84 15.50 -0.99
CA ASP A 47 -17.05 14.97 -2.34
C ASP A 47 -16.02 13.87 -2.65
N TYR A 48 -16.41 12.63 -2.41
CA TYR A 48 -15.59 11.45 -2.70
C TYR A 48 -15.67 10.99 -4.16
N ILE A 49 -16.45 11.65 -5.01
CA ILE A 49 -16.57 11.30 -6.43
C ILE A 49 -15.60 12.13 -7.27
N ARG A 50 -15.53 13.44 -7.02
CA ARG A 50 -14.69 14.36 -7.79
C ARG A 50 -13.27 14.42 -7.24
N ILE A 51 -12.33 13.87 -8.00
CA ILE A 51 -10.90 13.97 -7.67
C ILE A 51 -10.37 15.33 -8.13
N THR A 52 -10.03 16.21 -7.20
CA THR A 52 -9.43 17.52 -7.49
C THR A 52 -8.01 17.63 -6.95
N PHE A 53 -7.17 18.41 -7.61
CA PHE A 53 -5.93 18.94 -7.05
C PHE A 53 -6.00 20.46 -7.16
N GLN A 54 -6.16 21.11 -6.01
CA GLN A 54 -6.51 22.54 -5.95
C GLN A 54 -7.79 22.79 -6.75
N ASP A 55 -7.74 23.69 -7.73
CA ASP A 55 -8.89 24.11 -8.53
C ASP A 55 -9.13 23.22 -9.76
N GLU A 56 -8.22 22.28 -10.06
CA GLU A 56 -8.28 21.46 -11.26
C GLU A 56 -8.70 20.01 -10.98
N ALA A 57 -9.37 19.38 -11.95
CA ALA A 57 -9.69 17.96 -11.90
C ALA A 57 -8.43 17.09 -12.10
N ARG A 58 -8.24 16.10 -11.22
CA ARG A 58 -7.12 15.13 -11.26
C ARG A 58 -7.58 13.73 -11.67
N ASN A 59 -8.25 13.61 -12.80
CA ASN A 59 -8.72 12.32 -13.34
C ASN A 59 -7.58 11.53 -14.02
N LYS A 60 -6.48 11.30 -13.29
CA LYS A 60 -5.29 10.58 -13.77
C LYS A 60 -5.20 9.15 -13.26
N LYS A 61 -5.85 8.85 -12.13
CA LYS A 61 -5.95 7.51 -11.53
C LYS A 61 -7.39 7.26 -11.05
N PRO A 62 -7.83 6.00 -10.93
CA PRO A 62 -9.13 5.68 -10.37
C PRO A 62 -9.30 6.16 -8.92
N ALA A 63 -10.55 6.39 -8.51
CA ALA A 63 -10.89 6.93 -7.19
C ALA A 63 -10.48 6.03 -6.00
N GLY A 64 -10.36 4.71 -6.23
CA GLY A 64 -10.14 3.73 -5.16
C GLY A 64 -8.92 4.00 -4.27
N ILE A 65 -7.80 4.48 -4.82
CA ILE A 65 -6.63 4.82 -4.00
C ILE A 65 -6.89 6.02 -3.09
N TYR A 66 -7.61 7.03 -3.59
CA TYR A 66 -7.95 8.22 -2.83
C TYR A 66 -8.93 7.89 -1.70
N TRP A 67 -9.90 6.99 -1.94
CA TRP A 67 -10.79 6.50 -0.89
C TRP A 67 -10.03 5.78 0.23
N LEU A 68 -9.07 4.92 -0.12
CA LEU A 68 -8.25 4.23 0.87
C LEU A 68 -7.37 5.21 1.67
N GLN A 69 -6.78 6.20 1.01
CA GLN A 69 -6.03 7.26 1.69
C GLN A 69 -6.92 8.09 2.61
N ALA A 70 -8.10 8.50 2.13
CA ALA A 70 -9.04 9.28 2.93
C ALA A 70 -9.55 8.51 4.15
N ALA A 71 -9.82 7.21 4.00
CA ALA A 71 -10.20 6.34 5.12
C ALA A 71 -9.06 6.20 6.14
N ALA A 72 -7.83 6.00 5.68
CA ALA A 72 -6.66 5.91 6.55
C ALA A 72 -6.44 7.22 7.34
N VAL A 73 -6.51 8.37 6.67
CA VAL A 73 -6.33 9.67 7.30
C VAL A 73 -7.44 9.96 8.31
N GLN A 74 -8.70 9.71 7.99
CA GLN A 74 -9.80 9.92 8.94
C GLN A 74 -9.74 8.98 10.16
N THR A 75 -9.10 7.80 10.03
CA THR A 75 -8.98 6.83 11.12
C THR A 75 -7.82 7.13 12.06
N PHE A 76 -6.69 7.59 11.51
CA PHE A 76 -5.41 7.65 12.23
C PHE A 76 -4.83 9.06 12.36
N SER A 77 -5.42 10.07 11.71
CA SER A 77 -4.94 11.44 11.67
C SER A 77 -6.08 12.42 11.31
N SER A 78 -5.76 13.51 10.63
CA SER A 78 -6.71 14.45 10.04
C SER A 78 -6.05 15.17 8.84
N PRO A 79 -6.83 15.73 7.89
CA PRO A 79 -6.24 16.50 6.79
C PRO A 79 -5.44 17.72 7.28
N GLU A 80 -5.87 18.35 8.37
CA GLU A 80 -5.22 19.52 8.98
C GLU A 80 -3.85 19.18 9.57
N ALA A 81 -3.69 17.97 10.12
CA ALA A 81 -2.44 17.51 10.71
C ALA A 81 -1.32 17.32 9.66
N ARG A 82 -1.68 17.19 8.38
CA ARG A 82 -0.74 17.00 7.25
C ARG A 82 0.27 15.87 7.48
N ALA A 83 -0.13 14.85 8.24
CA ALA A 83 0.74 13.76 8.63
C ALA A 83 0.87 12.75 7.48
N ILE A 84 1.89 12.92 6.64
CA ILE A 84 2.07 12.16 5.38
C ILE A 84 2.07 10.63 5.59
N TRP A 85 2.55 10.15 6.75
CA TRP A 85 2.57 8.73 7.07
C TRP A 85 1.18 8.08 7.02
N ALA A 86 0.12 8.81 7.37
CA ALA A 86 -1.25 8.28 7.33
C ALA A 86 -1.72 8.00 5.90
N TYR A 87 -1.31 8.84 4.94
CA TYR A 87 -1.59 8.66 3.51
C TYR A 87 -0.78 7.51 2.88
N ARG A 88 0.28 7.05 3.53
CA ARG A 88 1.14 5.94 3.09
C ARG A 88 0.64 4.58 3.57
N LEU A 89 -0.24 4.53 4.57
CA LEU A 89 -0.78 3.27 5.11
C LEU A 89 -1.39 2.35 4.04
N PRO A 90 -2.17 2.85 3.04
CA PRO A 90 -2.64 2.00 1.94
C PRO A 90 -1.51 1.35 1.14
N SER A 91 -0.42 2.08 0.88
CA SER A 91 0.73 1.54 0.14
C SER A 91 1.45 0.44 0.92
N VAL A 92 1.67 0.65 2.23
CA VAL A 92 2.25 -0.36 3.13
C VAL A 92 1.37 -1.61 3.15
N LEU A 93 0.05 -1.43 3.30
CA LEU A 93 -0.90 -2.53 3.27
C LEU A 93 -0.86 -3.27 1.92
N GLY A 94 -0.72 -2.54 0.81
CA GLY A 94 -0.56 -3.10 -0.52
C GLY A 94 0.61 -4.09 -0.63
N LEU A 95 1.78 -3.73 -0.10
CA LEU A 95 2.94 -4.62 -0.07
C LEU A 95 2.71 -5.84 0.83
N VAL A 96 2.10 -5.66 2.00
CA VAL A 96 1.75 -6.79 2.90
C VAL A 96 0.81 -7.77 2.19
N ILE A 97 -0.23 -7.26 1.52
CA ILE A 97 -1.17 -8.06 0.74
C ILE A 97 -0.42 -8.81 -0.38
N ALA A 98 0.46 -8.13 -1.12
CA ALA A 98 1.24 -8.73 -2.20
C ALA A 98 2.06 -9.92 -1.69
N VAL A 99 2.82 -9.72 -0.61
CA VAL A 99 3.69 -10.75 -0.02
C VAL A 99 2.89 -11.95 0.49
N ILE A 100 1.77 -11.72 1.16
CA ILE A 100 0.91 -12.81 1.67
C ILE A 100 0.26 -13.57 0.52
N ALA A 101 -0.24 -12.87 -0.51
CA ALA A 101 -0.83 -13.50 -1.69
C ALA A 101 0.22 -14.35 -2.45
N THR A 102 1.43 -13.82 -2.66
CA THR A 102 2.55 -14.55 -3.27
C THR A 102 2.93 -15.80 -2.46
N TYR A 103 3.00 -15.70 -1.13
CA TYR A 103 3.25 -16.87 -0.29
C TYR A 103 2.12 -17.90 -0.40
N GLY A 104 0.86 -17.45 -0.35
CA GLY A 104 -0.32 -18.30 -0.45
C GLY A 104 -0.37 -19.09 -1.76
N ALA A 105 -0.27 -18.40 -2.88
CA ALA A 105 -0.24 -18.99 -4.22
C ALA A 105 0.98 -19.90 -4.42
N GLY A 106 2.17 -19.42 -4.04
CA GLY A 106 3.39 -20.20 -4.15
C GLY A 106 3.35 -21.50 -3.35
N CYS A 107 2.64 -21.53 -2.21
CA CYS A 107 2.47 -22.75 -1.42
C CYS A 107 1.71 -23.84 -2.19
N LEU A 108 0.80 -23.46 -3.10
CA LEU A 108 0.02 -24.36 -3.95
C LEU A 108 0.82 -24.80 -5.19
N ILE A 109 1.57 -23.88 -5.79
CA ILE A 109 2.24 -24.12 -7.09
C ILE A 109 3.62 -24.76 -6.93
N VAL A 110 4.44 -24.24 -6.03
CA VAL A 110 5.89 -24.58 -5.92
C VAL A 110 6.27 -25.13 -4.54
N GLY A 111 5.31 -25.25 -3.63
CA GLY A 111 5.51 -25.75 -2.27
C GLY A 111 6.06 -24.70 -1.30
N ARG A 112 5.96 -25.01 0.00
CA ARG A 112 6.12 -24.04 1.10
C ARG A 112 7.48 -23.36 1.19
N ARG A 113 8.57 -24.10 0.94
CA ARG A 113 9.95 -23.58 1.09
C ARG A 113 10.25 -22.54 0.01
N ALA A 114 9.96 -22.88 -1.25
CA ALA A 114 10.12 -21.96 -2.38
C ALA A 114 9.18 -20.75 -2.26
N ALA A 115 7.94 -20.96 -1.83
CA ALA A 115 6.98 -19.88 -1.59
C ALA A 115 7.47 -18.88 -0.53
N PHE A 116 8.05 -19.38 0.58
CA PHE A 116 8.61 -18.53 1.63
C PHE A 116 9.78 -17.69 1.10
N ALA A 117 10.70 -18.31 0.36
CA ALA A 117 11.83 -17.60 -0.22
C ALA A 117 11.36 -16.52 -1.22
N GLY A 118 10.45 -16.85 -2.13
CA GLY A 118 9.91 -15.90 -3.12
C GLY A 118 9.16 -14.73 -2.50
N ALA A 119 8.28 -15.00 -1.52
CA ALA A 119 7.56 -13.95 -0.80
C ALA A 119 8.50 -13.08 0.05
N GLY A 120 9.52 -13.67 0.67
CA GLY A 120 10.55 -12.95 1.41
C GLY A 120 11.36 -12.02 0.49
N LEU A 121 11.78 -12.51 -0.67
CA LEU A 121 12.48 -11.70 -1.69
C LEU A 121 11.62 -10.54 -2.18
N LEU A 122 10.33 -10.76 -2.42
CA LEU A 122 9.41 -9.68 -2.77
C LEU A 122 9.34 -8.64 -1.64
N ALA A 123 9.22 -9.07 -0.39
CA ALA A 123 9.13 -8.18 0.77
C ALA A 123 10.34 -7.26 0.91
N VAL A 124 11.56 -7.75 0.61
CA VAL A 124 12.81 -6.97 0.71
C VAL A 124 13.25 -6.34 -0.60
N THR A 125 12.46 -6.44 -1.66
CA THR A 125 12.79 -5.80 -2.94
C THR A 125 12.79 -4.29 -2.76
N VAL A 126 13.91 -3.64 -3.08
CA VAL A 126 14.10 -2.19 -2.88
C VAL A 126 12.99 -1.37 -3.52
N LEU A 127 12.63 -1.68 -4.77
CA LEU A 127 11.56 -0.96 -5.47
C LEU A 127 10.19 -1.14 -4.80
N ALA A 128 9.86 -2.35 -4.36
CA ALA A 128 8.59 -2.63 -3.72
C ALA A 128 8.49 -1.94 -2.35
N GLY A 129 9.56 -1.97 -1.55
CA GLY A 129 9.65 -1.25 -0.28
C GLY A 129 9.59 0.27 -0.46
N ALA A 130 10.29 0.81 -1.46
CA ALA A 130 10.26 2.24 -1.78
C ALA A 130 8.86 2.71 -2.19
N GLU A 131 8.18 1.99 -3.09
CA GLU A 131 6.82 2.30 -3.51
C GLU A 131 5.79 2.11 -2.39
N ALA A 132 6.00 1.14 -1.49
CA ALA A 132 5.18 0.97 -0.29
C ALA A 132 5.38 2.11 0.73
N GLY A 133 6.55 2.74 0.72
CA GLY A 133 6.93 3.86 1.58
C GLY A 133 6.43 5.22 1.11
N ILE A 134 5.71 5.32 -0.01
CA ILE A 134 5.17 6.58 -0.56
C ILE A 134 3.68 6.51 -0.86
N ALA A 135 2.98 7.64 -0.73
CA ALA A 135 1.52 7.71 -0.84
C ALA A 135 1.03 7.74 -2.29
N LYS A 136 1.39 6.73 -3.09
CA LYS A 136 0.96 6.54 -4.49
C LYS A 136 0.09 5.29 -4.64
N THR A 137 -0.30 4.99 -5.88
CA THR A 137 -1.23 3.88 -6.18
C THR A 137 -0.53 2.52 -6.35
N ASP A 138 0.77 2.52 -6.63
CA ASP A 138 1.48 1.40 -7.26
C ASP A 138 1.60 0.18 -6.34
N ALA A 139 1.94 0.38 -5.06
CA ALA A 139 2.03 -0.70 -4.09
C ALA A 139 0.67 -1.37 -3.80
N MET A 140 -0.41 -0.58 -3.69
CA MET A 140 -1.75 -1.15 -3.52
C MET A 140 -2.20 -1.89 -4.78
N LEU A 141 -1.92 -1.34 -5.97
CA LEU A 141 -2.19 -2.02 -7.24
C LEU A 141 -1.46 -3.36 -7.34
N MET A 142 -0.19 -3.41 -6.92
CA MET A 142 0.59 -4.64 -6.84
C MET A 142 -0.09 -5.66 -5.91
N GLY A 143 -0.53 -5.23 -4.73
CA GLY A 143 -1.24 -6.07 -3.75
C GLY A 143 -2.50 -6.72 -4.32
N VAL A 144 -3.42 -5.91 -4.86
CA VAL A 144 -4.66 -6.44 -5.42
C VAL A 144 -4.43 -7.30 -6.67
N THR A 145 -3.41 -6.98 -7.48
CA THR A 145 -3.02 -7.82 -8.63
C THR A 145 -2.47 -9.16 -8.17
N ALA A 146 -1.63 -9.18 -7.13
CA ALA A 146 -1.12 -10.42 -6.56
C ALA A 146 -2.24 -11.30 -5.99
N VAL A 147 -3.26 -10.70 -5.37
CA VAL A 147 -4.46 -11.44 -4.93
C VAL A 147 -5.22 -12.02 -6.12
N ALA A 148 -5.42 -11.24 -7.19
CA ALA A 148 -6.06 -11.73 -8.40
C ALA A 148 -5.31 -12.92 -9.02
N MET A 149 -3.97 -12.86 -9.06
CA MET A 149 -3.14 -13.98 -9.52
C MET A 149 -3.20 -15.18 -8.58
N ALA A 150 -3.21 -14.94 -7.26
CA ALA A 150 -3.33 -16.00 -6.28
C ALA A 150 -4.68 -16.74 -6.35
N ALA A 151 -5.74 -16.07 -6.80
CA ALA A 151 -7.04 -16.70 -7.02
C ALA A 151 -7.06 -17.66 -8.23
N LEU A 152 -6.04 -17.61 -9.10
CA LEU A 152 -5.87 -18.49 -10.26
C LEU A 152 -4.94 -19.68 -9.99
N ALA A 153 -4.33 -19.75 -8.80
CA ALA A 153 -3.36 -20.77 -8.38
C ALA A 153 -4.04 -22.04 -7.84
#